data_AF-A0A6N9P1B9-F1
#
_entry.id   AF-A0A6N9P1B9-F1
#
_cell.length_a   1.000
_cell.length_b   1.000
_cell.length_c   1.000
_cell.angle_alpha   90.00
_cell.angle_beta   90.00
_cell.angle_gamma   90.00
#
_symmetry.space_group_name_H-M   'P 1'
#
loop_
_entity.id
_entity.type
_entity.pdbx_description
1 polymer ?
#
loop_
_entity_poly.entity_id
_entity_poly.type
_entity_poly.pdbx_seq_one_letter_code
_entity_poly.pdbx_strand_id
1 'polypeptide(L)' 'MLEDLVTNRLASKIPLSTDDYRVRDISLAFHVTGDWVEYVFTSNVEFYVYMFGRSYPTITRPVEPTSYHNTKF' A
#
# COMPACT_ATOMS: atom_id res chain seq x y z
N MET A 1 -0.48 14.29 -8.63
CA MET A 1 -1.74 13.52 -8.59
C MET A 1 -1.96 12.97 -7.17
N LEU A 2 -3.16 12.50 -6.81
CA LEU A 2 -3.41 11.95 -5.47
C LEU A 2 -2.51 10.74 -5.15
N GLU A 3 -2.30 9.87 -6.15
CA GLU A 3 -1.42 8.71 -6.06
C GLU A 3 0.02 9.09 -5.70
N ASP A 4 0.55 10.18 -6.26
CA ASP A 4 1.88 10.68 -5.92
C ASP A 4 1.96 11.10 -4.45
N LEU A 5 0.92 11.77 -3.94
CA LEU A 5 0.88 12.24 -2.56
C LEU A 5 0.86 11.07 -1.58
N VAL A 6 0.08 10.04 -1.88
CA VAL A 6 -0.02 8.81 -1.09
C VAL A 6 1.29 8.02 -1.15
N THR A 7 1.85 7.87 -2.34
CA THR A 7 3.14 7.20 -2.55
C THR A 7 4.25 7.92 -1.78
N ASN A 8 4.31 9.25 -1.84
CA ASN A 8 5.28 10.06 -1.10
C ASN A 8 5.07 9.97 0.42
N ARG A 9 3.82 9.99 0.89
CA ARG A 9 3.48 9.75 2.31
C ARG A 9 3.97 8.39 2.77
N LEU A 10 3.73 7.34 1.99
CA LEU A 10 4.17 5.98 2.34
C LEU A 10 5.69 5.88 2.33
N ALA A 11 6.35 6.42 1.31
CA ALA A 11 7.80 6.51 1.20
C ALA A 11 8.45 7.27 2.36
N SER A 12 7.75 8.24 2.95
CA SER A 12 8.21 8.97 4.14
C SER A 12 8.20 8.13 5.43
N LYS A 13 7.50 6.99 5.42
CA LYS A 13 7.34 6.09 6.58
C LYS A 13 8.14 4.81 6.45
N ILE A 14 8.21 4.25 5.24
CA ILE A 14 8.95 3.02 4.93
C ILE A 14 9.62 3.14 3.54
N PRO A 15 10.79 2.52 3.30
CA PRO A 15 11.31 2.36 1.96
C PRO A 15 10.33 1.55 1.10
N LEU A 16 10.04 2.01 -0.12
CA LEU A 16 9.16 1.30 -1.05
C LEU A 16 9.86 0.16 -1.79
N SER A 17 11.19 0.11 -1.74
CA SER A 17 11.99 -0.96 -2.31
C SER A 17 13.24 -1.15 -1.46
N THR A 18 13.50 -2.39 -1.10
CA THR A 18 14.71 -2.86 -0.42
C THR A 18 15.19 -4.15 -1.10
N ASP A 19 16.25 -4.77 -0.58
CA ASP A 19 16.68 -6.09 -1.02
C ASP A 19 15.69 -7.20 -0.60
N ASP A 20 14.87 -6.95 0.43
CA ASP A 20 13.96 -7.94 1.03
C ASP A 20 12.53 -7.84 0.50
N TYR A 21 12.09 -6.64 0.09
CA TYR A 21 10.73 -6.43 -0.40
C TYR A 21 10.59 -5.22 -1.32
N ARG A 22 9.49 -5.20 -2.06
CA ARG A 22 9.05 -4.06 -2.87
C ARG A 22 7.56 -3.83 -2.71
N VAL A 23 7.17 -2.59 -2.46
CA VAL A 23 5.78 -2.14 -2.46
C VAL A 23 5.44 -1.63 -3.86
N ARG A 24 4.35 -2.13 -4.43
CA ARG A 24 3.87 -1.78 -5.78
C ARG A 24 2.36 -1.62 -5.79
N ASP A 25 1.86 -1.17 -6.95
CA ASP A 25 0.43 -1.04 -7.24
C ASP A 25 -0.30 -0.22 -6.17
N ILE A 26 0.36 0.85 -5.70
CA ILE A 26 -0.15 1.72 -4.66
C ILE A 26 -1.29 2.54 -5.25
N SER A 27 -2.48 2.41 -4.65
CA SER A 27 -3.66 3.19 -5.04
C SER A 27 -4.43 3.66 -3.82
N LEU A 28 -5.15 4.77 -4.00
CA LEU A 28 -6.09 5.29 -3.01
C LEU A 28 -7.38 5.66 -3.74
N ALA A 29 -8.47 5.02 -3.34
CA ALA A 29 -9.82 5.36 -3.77
C ALA A 29 -10.60 6.00 -2.63
N PHE A 30 -11.53 6.89 -2.98
CA PHE A 30 -12.51 7.41 -2.04
C PHE A 30 -13.91 6.97 -2.49
N HIS A 31 -14.68 6.42 -1.57
CA HIS A 31 -16.08 6.13 -1.80
C HIS A 31 -16.93 7.03 -0.90
N VAL A 32 -17.80 7.83 -1.52
CA VAL A 32 -18.71 8.73 -0.80
C VAL A 32 -20.07 8.07 -0.72
N THR A 33 -20.58 7.86 0.50
CA THR A 33 -21.90 7.30 0.76
C THR A 33 -22.64 8.17 1.78
N GLY A 34 -23.55 9.03 1.32
CA GLY A 34 -24.18 10.05 2.16
C GLY A 34 -23.13 10.97 2.77
N ASP A 35 -23.12 11.10 4.10
CA ASP A 35 -22.18 11.92 4.87
C ASP A 35 -20.87 11.16 5.26
N TRP A 36 -20.65 10.00 4.66
CA TRP A 36 -19.48 9.16 4.92
C TRP A 36 -18.54 9.13 3.73
N VAL A 37 -17.24 9.24 4.02
CA VAL A 37 -16.18 8.99 3.05
C VAL A 37 -15.32 7.84 3.54
N GLU A 38 -15.31 6.77 2.76
CA GLU A 38 -14.42 5.63 2.95
C GLU A 38 -13.13 5.87 2.15
N TYR A 39 -12.00 5.58 2.77
CA TYR A 39 -10.67 5.68 2.18
C TYR A 39 -10.15 4.26 1.99
N VAL A 40 -10.06 3.82 0.73
CA VAL A 40 -9.60 2.47 0.40
C VAL A 40 -8.19 2.58 -0.16
N PHE A 41 -7.20 2.33 0.70
CA PHE A 41 -5.81 2.17 0.28
C PHE A 41 -5.58 0.72 -0.14
N THR A 42 -4.93 0.52 -1.28
CA THR A 42 -4.50 -0.80 -1.76
C THR A 42 -3.04 -0.75 -2.17
N SER A 43 -2.30 -1.83 -1.90
CA SER A 43 -0.98 -2.07 -2.48
C SER A 43 -0.64 -3.55 -2.50
N ASN A 44 0.37 -3.91 -3.29
CA ASN A 44 0.99 -5.22 -3.27
C ASN A 44 2.39 -5.12 -2.66
N VAL A 45 2.73 -6.05 -1.78
CA VAL A 45 4.11 -6.23 -1.30
C VAL A 45 4.66 -7.52 -1.88
N GLU A 46 5.69 -7.38 -2.71
CA GLU A 46 6.51 -8.47 -3.21
C GLU A 46 7.63 -8.73 -2.21
N PHE A 47 7.74 -9.94 -1.69
CA PHE A 47 8.84 -10.35 -0.81
C PHE A 47 9.86 -11.17 -1.58
N TYR A 48 11.14 -10.80 -1.43
CA TYR A 48 12.29 -11.48 -2.01
C TYR A 48 12.99 -12.28 -0.91
N VAL A 49 12.80 -13.58 -0.92
CA VAL A 49 13.29 -14.46 0.14
C VAL A 49 14.55 -15.17 -0.34
N TYR A 50 15.68 -14.84 0.29
CA TYR A 50 16.94 -15.55 0.10
C TYR A 50 17.34 -16.26 1.39
N MET A 51 17.34 -17.60 1.37
CA MET A 51 17.76 -18.40 2.52
C MET A 51 18.56 -19.61 2.05
N PHE A 52 19.53 -20.03 2.87
CA PHE A 52 20.36 -21.22 2.61
C PHE A 52 21.06 -21.22 1.24
N GLY A 53 21.52 -20.04 0.80
CA GLY A 53 22.21 -19.90 -0.48
C GLY A 53 21.29 -20.00 -1.70
N ARG A 54 19.97 -19.92 -1.51
CA ARG A 54 18.96 -20.08 -2.57
C ARG A 54 17.94 -18.96 -2.53
N SER A 55 17.57 -18.49 -3.71
CA SER A 55 16.42 -17.61 -3.89
C SER A 55 15.15 -18.44 -3.99
N TYR A 56 14.11 -18.02 -3.28
CA TYR A 56 12.78 -18.62 -3.35
C TYR A 56 11.90 -17.80 -4.29
N PRO A 57 10.83 -18.41 -4.85
CA PRO A 57 9.86 -17.65 -5.64
C PRO A 57 9.32 -16.44 -4.88
N THR A 58 9.18 -15.31 -5.58
CA THR A 58 8.60 -14.09 -5.02
C THR A 58 7.22 -14.37 -4.46
N ILE A 59 6.98 -13.91 -3.23
CA ILE A 59 5.67 -14.00 -2.58
C ILE A 59 5.03 -12.62 -2.67
N THR A 60 3.87 -12.51 -3.32
CA THR A 60 3.09 -11.27 -3.37
C THR A 60 1.97 -11.31 -2.34
N ARG A 61 1.83 -10.26 -1.54
CA ARG A 61 0.74 -10.10 -0.58
C ARG A 61 0.00 -8.78 -0.81
N PRO A 62 -1.34 -8.81 -0.98
CA PRO A 62 -2.13 -7.59 -0.99
C PRO A 62 -2.18 -6.99 0.41
N VAL A 63 -2.17 -5.66 0.49
CA VAL A 63 -2.30 -4.88 1.71
C VAL A 63 -3.45 -3.90 1.52
N GLU A 64 -4.48 -4.06 2.34
CA GLU A 64 -5.70 -3.25 2.29
C GLU A 64 -6.03 -2.73 3.70
N PRO A 65 -5.38 -1.67 4.17
CA PRO A 65 -5.75 -0.99 5.40
C PRO A 65 -7.00 -0.14 5.11
N THR A 66 -8.18 -0.68 5.43
CA THR A 66 -9.44 0.06 5.34
C THR A 66 -9.57 1.04 6.51
N SER A 67 -9.86 2.31 6.23
CA SER A 67 -10.13 3.33 7.25
C SER A 67 -11.32 4.21 6.86
N TYR A 68 -12.12 4.60 7.86
CA TYR A 68 -13.34 5.39 7.68
C TYR A 68 -13.19 6.77 8.34
N HIS A 69 -13.68 7.82 7.68
CA HIS A 69 -13.83 9.15 8.28
C HIS A 69 -15.24 9.71 8.02
N ASN A 70 -15.83 10.31 9.05
CA ASN A 70 -17.05 11.12 8.89
C ASN A 70 -16.67 12.44 8.19
N THR A 71 -17.36 12.81 7.12
CA THR A 71 -17.30 14.20 6.67
C THR A 71 -18.21 15.02 7.56
N LYS A 72 -17.67 15.54 8.68
CA LYS A 72 -18.33 16.64 9.39
C LYS A 72 -18.19 17.89 8.52
N PHE A 73 -19.08 18.03 7.54
CA PHE A 73 -19.46 19.34 7.01
C PHE A 73 -20.39 20.03 8.01
#